data_AF-A0A8S3CBZ6-F1
#
_entry.id   AF-A0A8S3CBZ6-F1
#
_cell.length_a   1.000
_cell.length_b   1.000
_cell.length_c   1.000
_cell.angle_alpha   90.00
_cell.angle_beta   90.00
_cell.angle_gamma   90.00
#
_symmetry.space_group_name_H-M   'P 1'
#
loop_
_entity.id
_entity.type
_entity.pdbx_description
1 polymer ?
#
loop_
_entity_poly.entity_id
_entity_poly.type
_entity_poly.pdbx_seq_one_letter_code
_entity_poly.pdbx_strand_id
1 'polypeptide(L)'
;MFDGDSKDHRVKAKDALLEWVRKKTRGKIDGWDVKDFTSSWRDGFAFNALIYSIRPDLIDLHRISRMEVRERLENAFYVAEQHLGIPRLIDAEDVDVTKPDEKSIMTYIAQFSRRFPDLPFGSINKEHGELLRWLTDTRQRLTHAIEAPIADIQAEYKEYAKQAKEFVEKQKQWKAFERKESKSPHFPGEKLKELKDQFDDITQ
;
A
#
# COMPACT_ATOMS: atom_id res chain seq x y z
N MET A 1 -53.19 -3.09 15.15
CA MET A 1 -51.89 -2.67 15.71
C MET A 1 -50.83 -3.66 15.24
N PHE A 2 -50.17 -3.40 14.11
CA PHE A 2 -49.06 -4.24 13.59
C PHE A 2 -47.86 -3.41 13.08
N ASP A 3 -47.93 -2.07 13.14
CA ASP A 3 -46.88 -1.18 12.64
C ASP A 3 -45.71 -0.93 13.62
N GLY A 4 -45.83 -1.39 14.87
CA GLY A 4 -44.83 -1.19 15.92
C GLY A 4 -43.55 -2.01 15.69
N ASP A 5 -43.69 -3.32 15.51
CA ASP A 5 -42.54 -4.25 15.42
C ASP A 5 -41.72 -4.04 14.13
N SER A 6 -42.37 -3.74 13.01
CA SER A 6 -41.69 -3.50 11.74
C SER A 6 -40.92 -2.17 11.71
N LYS A 7 -41.34 -1.17 12.48
CA LYS A 7 -40.57 0.08 12.64
C LYS A 7 -39.38 -0.13 13.56
N ASP A 8 -39.57 -0.81 14.68
CA ASP A 8 -38.51 -1.10 15.66
C ASP A 8 -37.38 -1.94 15.06
N HIS A 9 -37.72 -2.98 14.27
CA HIS A 9 -36.71 -3.82 13.62
C HIS A 9 -35.86 -3.04 12.59
N ARG A 10 -36.47 -2.12 11.83
CA ARG A 10 -35.77 -1.27 10.86
C ARG A 10 -34.83 -0.28 11.52
N VAL A 11 -35.25 0.32 12.64
CA VAL A 11 -34.41 1.23 13.43
C VAL A 11 -33.20 0.47 13.98
N LYS A 12 -33.41 -0.71 14.58
CA LYS A 12 -32.32 -1.57 15.07
C LYS A 12 -31.33 -1.97 13.98
N ALA A 13 -31.81 -2.35 12.80
CA ALA A 13 -30.94 -2.71 11.68
C ALA A 13 -30.12 -1.52 11.16
N LYS A 14 -30.74 -0.33 11.08
CA LYS A 14 -30.06 0.90 10.70
C LYS A 14 -28.96 1.27 11.70
N ASP A 15 -29.28 1.24 12.99
CA ASP A 15 -28.33 1.61 14.05
C ASP A 15 -27.14 0.64 14.08
N ALA A 16 -27.40 -0.66 13.92
CA ALA A 16 -26.35 -1.67 13.82
C ALA A 16 -25.43 -1.43 12.60
N LEU A 17 -26.00 -1.09 11.44
CA LEU A 17 -25.21 -0.78 10.24
C LEU A 17 -24.40 0.51 10.43
N LEU A 18 -24.98 1.53 11.05
CA LEU A 18 -24.31 2.80 11.31
C LEU A 18 -23.13 2.60 12.26
N GLU A 19 -23.31 1.81 13.32
CA GLU A 19 -22.24 1.48 14.25
C GLU A 19 -21.12 0.69 13.57
N TRP A 20 -21.48 -0.27 12.70
CA TRP A 20 -20.49 -1.02 11.92
C TRP A 20 -19.65 -0.09 11.04
N VAL A 21 -20.27 0.85 10.32
CA VAL A 21 -19.54 1.82 9.49
C VAL A 21 -18.65 2.73 10.33
N ARG A 22 -19.18 3.28 11.43
CA ARG A 22 -18.40 4.15 12.33
C ARG A 22 -17.17 3.44 12.86
N LYS A 23 -17.32 2.19 13.29
CA LYS A 23 -16.20 1.39 13.77
C LYS A 23 -15.13 1.16 12.71
N LYS A 24 -15.53 0.97 11.44
CA LYS A 24 -14.61 0.84 10.30
C LYS A 24 -13.88 2.15 9.97
N THR A 25 -14.58 3.27 10.03
CA THR A 25 -14.10 4.57 9.52
C THR A 25 -13.52 5.50 10.59
N ARG A 26 -13.72 5.20 11.89
CA ARG A 26 -13.22 6.01 13.01
C ARG A 26 -11.71 6.23 12.91
N GLY A 27 -11.30 7.50 12.96
CA GLY A 27 -9.89 7.90 12.97
C GLY A 27 -9.15 7.66 11.64
N LYS A 28 -9.88 7.43 10.54
CA LYS A 28 -9.27 7.33 9.20
C LYS A 28 -9.08 8.69 8.54
N ILE A 29 -9.97 9.64 8.81
CA ILE A 29 -9.91 11.01 8.33
C ILE A 29 -10.09 11.93 9.55
N ASP A 30 -9.15 12.85 9.75
CA ASP A 30 -9.18 13.75 10.91
C ASP A 30 -10.38 14.68 10.88
N GLY A 31 -11.07 14.81 12.02
CA GLY A 31 -12.23 15.69 12.19
C GLY A 31 -13.50 15.21 11.48
N TRP A 32 -13.51 14.01 10.90
CA TRP A 32 -14.62 13.49 10.11
C TRP A 32 -15.21 12.21 10.73
N ASP A 33 -16.54 12.10 10.72
CA ASP A 33 -17.27 10.94 11.25
C ASP A 33 -18.62 10.74 10.53
N VAL A 34 -19.05 9.49 10.39
CA VAL A 34 -20.34 9.14 9.76
C VAL A 34 -21.47 9.31 10.76
N LYS A 35 -22.44 10.19 10.45
CA LYS A 35 -23.55 10.51 11.35
C LYS A 35 -24.89 9.94 10.89
N ASP A 36 -25.03 9.71 9.59
CA ASP A 36 -26.28 9.28 8.96
C ASP A 36 -25.99 8.45 7.69
N PHE A 37 -27.03 8.05 6.97
CA PHE A 37 -26.95 7.45 5.63
C PHE A 37 -27.41 8.42 4.54
N THR A 38 -27.19 9.72 4.73
CA THR A 38 -27.54 10.75 3.75
C THR A 38 -26.39 11.74 3.59
N SER A 39 -26.39 12.83 4.36
CA SER A 39 -25.45 13.94 4.23
C SER A 39 -23.98 13.54 4.45
N SER A 40 -23.73 12.57 5.33
CA SER A 40 -22.37 12.08 5.64
C SER A 40 -21.69 11.37 4.46
N TRP A 41 -22.46 10.98 3.44
CA TRP A 41 -21.98 10.21 2.28
C TRP A 41 -21.88 11.04 1.01
N ARG A 42 -22.58 12.18 0.98
CA ARG A 42 -22.69 13.07 -0.18
C ARG A 42 -21.33 13.51 -0.71
N ASP A 43 -20.41 13.83 0.19
CA ASP A 43 -19.08 14.33 -0.18
C ASP A 43 -18.11 13.24 -0.66
N GLY A 44 -18.51 11.96 -0.61
CA GLY A 44 -17.70 10.82 -1.03
C GLY A 44 -16.59 10.40 -0.05
N PHE A 45 -16.37 11.10 1.06
CA PHE A 45 -15.33 10.70 2.03
C PHE A 45 -15.70 9.39 2.73
N ALA A 46 -16.98 9.19 3.05
CA ALA A 46 -17.43 7.97 3.73
C ALA A 46 -17.16 6.69 2.95
N PHE A 47 -17.44 6.70 1.65
CA PHE A 47 -17.20 5.52 0.81
C PHE A 47 -15.70 5.20 0.73
N ASN A 48 -14.85 6.21 0.48
CA ASN A 48 -13.42 6.01 0.38
C ASN A 48 -12.79 5.60 1.72
N ALA A 49 -13.23 6.18 2.84
CA ALA A 49 -12.78 5.78 4.17
C ALA A 49 -13.19 4.34 4.51
N LEU A 50 -14.40 3.93 4.10
CA LEU A 50 -14.87 2.56 4.29
C LEU A 50 -14.03 1.56 3.47
N ILE A 51 -13.77 1.86 2.20
CA ILE A 51 -12.91 1.03 1.33
C ILE A 51 -11.49 0.94 1.92
N TYR A 52 -10.92 2.08 2.31
CA TYR A 52 -9.60 2.14 2.96
C TYR A 52 -9.54 1.28 4.23
N SER A 53 -10.61 1.25 5.03
CA SER A 53 -10.66 0.41 6.23
C SER A 53 -10.63 -1.09 5.95
N ILE A 54 -11.11 -1.50 4.77
CA ILE A 54 -11.16 -2.90 4.33
C ILE A 54 -9.85 -3.30 3.66
N ARG A 55 -9.35 -2.45 2.75
CA ARG A 55 -8.09 -2.66 2.03
C ARG A 55 -7.37 -1.32 1.83
N PRO A 56 -6.44 -0.94 2.74
CA PRO A 56 -5.76 0.35 2.71
C PRO A 56 -4.97 0.62 1.42
N ASP A 57 -4.45 -0.42 0.78
CA ASP A 57 -3.65 -0.33 -0.45
C ASP A 57 -4.45 0.14 -1.69
N LEU A 58 -5.78 0.17 -1.64
CA LEU A 58 -6.61 0.61 -2.77
C LEU A 58 -6.89 2.11 -2.80
N ILE A 59 -6.70 2.82 -1.68
CA ILE A 59 -7.13 4.21 -1.54
C ILE A 59 -5.99 5.06 -0.97
N ASP A 60 -5.57 6.06 -1.73
CA ASP A 60 -4.72 7.14 -1.23
C ASP A 60 -5.58 8.29 -0.68
N LEU A 61 -5.77 8.34 0.64
CA LEU A 61 -6.58 9.34 1.31
C LEU A 61 -6.08 10.79 1.07
N HIS A 62 -4.79 11.00 0.82
CA HIS A 62 -4.26 12.33 0.51
C HIS A 62 -4.69 12.79 -0.89
N ARG A 63 -4.81 11.86 -1.83
CA ARG A 63 -5.33 12.17 -3.17
C ARG A 63 -6.85 12.39 -3.13
N ILE A 64 -7.57 11.56 -2.39
CA ILE A 64 -9.04 11.66 -2.21
C ILE A 64 -9.46 13.04 -1.70
N SER A 65 -8.73 13.62 -0.74
CA SER A 65 -9.07 14.92 -0.16
C SER A 65 -8.98 16.10 -1.13
N ARG A 66 -8.29 15.93 -2.26
CA ARG A 66 -8.11 16.94 -3.30
C ARG A 66 -9.02 16.76 -4.52
N MET A 67 -9.76 15.65 -4.59
CA MET A 67 -10.70 15.38 -5.69
C MET A 67 -11.99 16.18 -5.54
N GLU A 68 -12.62 16.50 -6.66
CA GLU A 68 -14.00 17.00 -6.67
C GLU A 68 -14.97 15.90 -6.20
N VAL A 69 -16.13 16.30 -5.67
CA VAL A 69 -17.10 15.37 -5.05
C VAL A 69 -17.48 14.24 -6.00
N ARG A 70 -17.81 14.58 -7.25
CA ARG A 70 -18.24 13.60 -8.25
C ARG A 70 -17.13 12.59 -8.56
N GLU A 71 -15.91 13.06 -8.76
CA GLU A 71 -14.75 12.21 -9.02
C GLU A 71 -14.45 11.30 -7.83
N ARG A 72 -14.59 11.82 -6.61
CA ARG A 72 -14.36 11.08 -5.36
C ARG A 72 -15.36 9.93 -5.19
N LEU A 73 -16.63 10.18 -5.50
CA LEU A 73 -17.69 9.17 -5.49
C LEU A 73 -17.46 8.12 -6.57
N GLU A 74 -17.18 8.54 -7.80
CA GLU A 74 -16.89 7.63 -8.92
C GLU A 74 -15.68 6.74 -8.63
N ASN A 75 -14.60 7.31 -8.06
CA ASN A 75 -13.44 6.54 -7.62
C ASN A 75 -13.84 5.45 -6.62
N ALA A 76 -14.66 5.79 -5.62
CA ALA A 76 -15.09 4.82 -4.62
C ALA A 76 -15.88 3.68 -5.23
N PHE A 77 -16.86 3.99 -6.09
CA PHE A 77 -17.70 2.96 -6.72
C PHE A 77 -16.91 2.07 -7.67
N TYR A 78 -16.02 2.67 -8.46
CA TYR A 78 -15.11 1.93 -9.34
C TYR A 78 -14.22 0.97 -8.54
N VAL A 79 -13.55 1.45 -7.49
CA VAL A 79 -12.67 0.62 -6.67
C VAL A 79 -13.44 -0.49 -5.95
N ALA A 80 -14.61 -0.17 -5.41
CA ALA A 80 -15.47 -1.15 -4.73
C ALA A 80 -15.91 -2.28 -5.67
N GLU A 81 -16.29 -1.95 -6.90
CA GLU A 81 -16.70 -2.96 -7.88
C GLU A 81 -15.51 -3.79 -8.35
N GLN A 82 -14.45 -3.14 -8.84
CA GLN A 82 -13.34 -3.82 -9.52
C GLN A 82 -12.45 -4.61 -8.56
N HIS A 83 -12.24 -4.12 -7.33
CA HIS A 83 -11.26 -4.71 -6.41
C HIS A 83 -11.87 -5.39 -5.19
N LEU A 84 -13.09 -5.01 -4.80
CA LEU A 84 -13.80 -5.60 -3.67
C LEU A 84 -14.98 -6.48 -4.10
N GLY A 85 -15.39 -6.45 -5.37
CA GLY A 85 -16.51 -7.22 -5.89
C GLY A 85 -17.85 -6.78 -5.30
N ILE A 86 -18.00 -5.49 -4.97
CA ILE A 86 -19.26 -4.90 -4.52
C ILE A 86 -19.96 -4.28 -5.73
N PRO A 87 -21.07 -4.87 -6.21
CA PRO A 87 -21.80 -4.35 -7.37
C PRO A 87 -22.27 -2.93 -7.13
N ARG A 88 -22.06 -2.05 -8.12
CA ARG A 88 -22.57 -0.68 -8.12
C ARG A 88 -24.10 -0.68 -8.17
N LEU A 89 -24.75 -0.09 -7.15
CA LEU A 89 -26.22 0.02 -7.08
C LEU A 89 -26.71 1.47 -7.13
N ILE A 90 -25.81 2.42 -7.02
CA ILE A 90 -26.08 3.86 -6.96
C ILE A 90 -25.07 4.57 -7.84
N ASP A 91 -25.51 5.63 -8.48
CA ASP A 91 -24.64 6.48 -9.28
C ASP A 91 -24.17 7.70 -8.49
N ALA A 92 -23.00 8.22 -8.84
CA ALA A 92 -22.44 9.37 -8.13
C ALA A 92 -23.34 10.60 -8.24
N GLU A 93 -24.13 10.71 -9.30
CA GLU A 93 -25.11 11.78 -9.50
C GLU A 93 -26.32 11.70 -8.57
N ASP A 94 -26.72 10.51 -8.14
CA ASP A 94 -27.81 10.32 -7.18
C ASP A 94 -27.37 10.61 -5.74
N VAL A 95 -26.06 10.59 -5.50
CA VAL A 95 -25.45 10.85 -4.19
C VAL A 95 -24.97 12.28 -4.07
N ASP A 96 -24.50 12.90 -5.14
CA ASP A 96 -24.06 14.30 -5.18
C ASP A 96 -25.26 15.26 -5.34
N VAL A 97 -26.20 15.17 -4.41
CA VAL A 97 -27.40 16.01 -4.32
C VAL A 97 -27.60 16.49 -2.89
N THR A 98 -28.42 17.52 -2.70
CA THR A 98 -28.67 18.11 -1.37
C THR A 98 -29.11 17.10 -0.32
N LYS A 99 -29.92 16.11 -0.73
CA LYS A 99 -30.44 15.08 0.16
C LYS A 99 -30.48 13.72 -0.57
N PRO A 100 -29.42 12.92 -0.46
CA PRO A 100 -29.37 11.59 -1.07
C PRO A 100 -30.43 10.66 -0.49
N ASP A 101 -30.87 9.65 -1.25
CA ASP A 101 -31.82 8.66 -0.75
C ASP A 101 -31.16 7.73 0.28
N GLU A 102 -31.70 7.76 1.49
CA GLU A 102 -31.15 7.03 2.63
C GLU A 102 -31.18 5.51 2.40
N LYS A 103 -32.25 4.99 1.80
CA LYS A 103 -32.43 3.55 1.62
C LYS A 103 -31.51 2.99 0.56
N SER A 104 -31.25 3.74 -0.50
CA SER A 104 -30.28 3.39 -1.55
C SER A 104 -28.87 3.32 -0.96
N ILE A 105 -28.45 4.32 -0.17
CA ILE A 105 -27.15 4.30 0.52
C ILE A 105 -27.07 3.12 1.49
N MET A 106 -28.08 2.94 2.37
CA MET A 106 -28.11 1.81 3.30
C MET A 106 -28.02 0.46 2.59
N THR A 107 -28.76 0.28 1.49
CA THR A 107 -28.73 -0.95 0.68
C THR A 107 -27.34 -1.19 0.11
N TYR A 108 -26.71 -0.15 -0.44
CA TYR A 108 -25.36 -0.26 -0.98
C TYR A 108 -24.33 -0.61 0.11
N ILE A 109 -24.39 0.04 1.28
CA ILE A 109 -23.48 -0.22 2.41
C ILE A 109 -23.72 -1.58 3.07
N ALA A 110 -24.96 -2.09 3.06
CA ALA A 110 -25.25 -3.44 3.53
C ALA A 110 -24.50 -4.51 2.70
N GLN A 111 -24.18 -4.25 1.43
CA GLN A 111 -23.34 -5.15 0.63
C GLN A 111 -21.92 -5.25 1.21
N PHE A 112 -21.32 -4.14 1.61
CA PHE A 112 -20.01 -4.13 2.27
C PHE A 112 -20.04 -4.91 3.57
N SER A 113 -21.04 -4.67 4.42
CA SER A 113 -21.18 -5.35 5.72
C SER A 113 -21.37 -6.86 5.56
N ARG A 114 -22.14 -7.31 4.56
CA ARG A 114 -22.32 -8.74 4.28
C ARG A 114 -21.08 -9.40 3.70
N ARG A 115 -20.36 -8.70 2.82
CA ARG A 115 -19.16 -9.23 2.15
C ARG A 115 -17.93 -9.24 3.05
N PHE A 116 -17.83 -8.25 3.93
CA PHE A 116 -16.74 -8.02 4.86
C PHE A 116 -17.27 -7.91 6.30
N PRO A 117 -17.91 -8.96 6.83
CA PRO A 117 -18.46 -8.92 8.18
C PRO A 117 -17.32 -8.65 9.17
N ASP A 118 -17.66 -7.93 10.25
CA ASP A 118 -16.78 -7.96 11.40
C ASP A 118 -16.69 -9.39 11.89
N LEU A 119 -15.46 -9.90 12.02
CA LEU A 119 -15.25 -11.15 12.73
C LEU A 119 -15.83 -10.95 14.14
N PRO A 120 -16.74 -11.83 14.61
CA PRO A 120 -17.35 -11.66 15.91
C PRO A 120 -16.22 -11.53 16.92
N PHE A 121 -16.27 -10.44 17.69
CA PHE A 121 -15.29 -10.09 18.71
C PHE A 121 -15.17 -11.14 19.84
N GLY A 122 -15.87 -12.28 19.73
CA GLY A 122 -15.74 -13.45 20.59
C GLY A 122 -14.73 -14.52 20.12
N SER A 123 -14.08 -14.36 18.96
CA SER A 123 -13.06 -15.34 18.48
C SER A 123 -11.70 -14.72 18.13
N ILE A 124 -11.53 -13.43 18.37
CA ILE A 124 -10.23 -12.77 18.22
C ILE A 124 -9.88 -12.21 19.59
N ASN A 125 -9.12 -12.98 20.37
CA ASN A 125 -8.50 -12.51 21.60
C ASN A 125 -7.78 -11.18 21.31
N LYS A 126 -7.77 -10.26 22.27
CA LYS A 126 -7.14 -8.93 22.19
C LYS A 126 -5.72 -8.98 21.58
N GLU A 127 -4.98 -10.05 21.84
CA GLU A 127 -3.66 -10.37 21.27
C GLU A 127 -3.65 -10.52 19.75
N HIS A 128 -4.67 -11.13 19.14
CA HIS A 128 -4.77 -11.25 17.68
C HIS A 128 -5.11 -9.92 17.01
N GLY A 129 -5.85 -9.03 17.69
CA GLY A 129 -6.10 -7.67 17.20
C GLY A 129 -4.83 -6.82 17.21
N GLU A 130 -4.03 -6.94 18.27
CA GLU A 130 -2.70 -6.31 18.38
C GLU A 130 -1.74 -6.89 17.32
N LEU A 131 -1.75 -8.20 17.11
CA LEU A 131 -0.95 -8.86 16.08
C LEU A 131 -1.34 -8.43 14.66
N LEU A 132 -2.63 -8.36 14.33
CA LEU A 132 -3.09 -7.91 13.01
C LEU A 132 -2.74 -6.44 12.76
N ARG A 133 -2.88 -5.59 13.77
CA ARG A 133 -2.44 -4.19 13.70
C ARG A 133 -0.93 -4.11 13.51
N TRP A 134 -0.15 -4.87 14.28
CA TRP A 134 1.30 -4.92 14.15
C TRP A 134 1.74 -5.42 12.77
N LEU A 135 1.12 -6.49 12.25
CA LEU A 135 1.39 -7.02 10.91
C LEU A 135 1.09 -5.98 9.83
N THR A 136 -0.03 -5.25 9.96
CA THR A 136 -0.42 -4.22 9.01
C THR A 136 0.54 -3.03 9.05
N ASP A 137 0.87 -2.52 10.24
CA ASP A 137 1.83 -1.44 10.44
C ASP A 137 3.23 -1.85 9.94
N THR A 138 3.65 -3.09 10.20
CA THR A 138 4.93 -3.61 9.75
C THR A 138 4.97 -3.76 8.24
N ARG A 139 3.90 -4.27 7.61
CA ARG A 139 3.77 -4.33 6.15
C ARG A 139 3.92 -2.94 5.54
N GLN A 140 3.22 -1.95 6.09
CA GLN A 140 3.29 -0.56 5.63
C GLN A 140 4.72 -0.01 5.74
N ARG A 141 5.41 -0.25 6.87
CA ARG A 141 6.81 0.17 7.07
C ARG A 141 7.76 -0.51 6.10
N LEU A 142 7.59 -1.80 5.85
CA LEU A 142 8.43 -2.55 4.91
C LEU A 142 8.20 -2.08 3.49
N THR A 143 6.95 -1.87 3.07
CA THR A 143 6.64 -1.27 1.76
C THR A 143 7.30 0.10 1.62
N HIS A 144 7.16 0.99 2.61
CA HIS A 144 7.83 2.28 2.61
C HIS A 144 9.36 2.17 2.63
N ALA A 145 9.94 1.17 3.31
CA ALA A 145 11.38 0.97 3.32
C ALA A 145 11.92 0.41 2.00
N ILE A 146 11.12 -0.41 1.30
CA ILE A 146 11.43 -0.94 -0.04
C ILE A 146 11.29 0.17 -1.09
N GLU A 147 10.31 1.06 -0.94
CA GLU A 147 10.03 2.17 -1.86
C GLU A 147 10.77 3.47 -1.50
N ALA A 148 11.37 3.55 -0.31
CA ALA A 148 12.20 4.67 0.10
C ALA A 148 13.30 4.88 -0.95
N PRO A 149 13.59 6.14 -1.33
CA PRO A 149 14.67 6.42 -2.27
C PRO A 149 15.94 5.73 -1.77
N ILE A 150 16.46 4.84 -2.61
CA ILE A 150 17.72 4.11 -2.50
C ILE A 150 18.88 5.13 -2.55
N ALA A 151 18.90 6.16 -1.69
CA ALA A 151 19.89 7.22 -1.73
C ALA A 151 21.22 6.71 -1.15
N ASP A 152 21.16 5.93 -0.07
CA ASP A 152 22.36 5.38 0.59
C ASP A 152 22.96 4.20 -0.19
N ILE A 153 22.13 3.29 -0.72
CA ILE A 153 22.63 2.18 -1.55
C ILE A 153 23.16 2.71 -2.91
N GLN A 154 22.64 3.82 -3.46
CA GLN A 154 23.19 4.40 -4.69
C GLN A 154 24.58 5.02 -4.49
N ALA A 155 24.83 5.64 -3.34
CA ALA A 155 26.14 6.21 -3.02
C ALA A 155 27.20 5.10 -2.83
N GLU A 156 26.87 4.06 -2.07
CA GLU A 156 27.74 2.89 -1.90
C GLU A 156 27.95 2.15 -3.22
N TYR A 157 26.89 1.90 -4.00
CA TYR A 157 26.98 1.24 -5.30
C TYR A 157 27.84 2.04 -6.29
N LYS A 158 27.82 3.38 -6.23
CA LYS A 158 28.65 4.25 -7.07
C LYS A 158 30.13 4.13 -6.71
N GLU A 159 30.47 4.01 -5.42
CA GLU A 159 31.85 3.82 -4.98
C GLU A 159 32.34 2.41 -5.33
N TYR A 160 31.54 1.37 -5.08
CA TYR A 160 31.84 0.00 -5.52
C TYR A 160 32.02 -0.09 -7.04
N ALA A 161 31.16 0.55 -7.83
CA ALA A 161 31.27 0.58 -9.29
C ALA A 161 32.53 1.32 -9.77
N LYS A 162 33.00 2.33 -9.03
CA LYS A 162 34.26 3.03 -9.32
C LYS A 162 35.45 2.11 -9.06
N GLN A 163 35.47 1.45 -7.90
CA GLN A 163 36.53 0.48 -7.55
C GLN A 163 36.58 -0.69 -8.54
N ALA A 164 35.42 -1.22 -8.95
CA ALA A 164 35.33 -2.27 -9.96
C ALA A 164 35.90 -1.82 -11.32
N LYS A 165 35.64 -0.58 -11.75
CA LYS A 165 36.23 -0.01 -12.98
C LYS A 165 37.74 0.13 -12.88
N GLU A 166 38.24 0.65 -11.75
CA GLU A 166 39.68 0.78 -11.50
C GLU A 166 40.37 -0.59 -11.49
N PHE A 167 39.75 -1.60 -10.87
CA PHE A 167 40.24 -2.97 -10.84
C PHE A 167 40.34 -3.59 -12.24
N VAL A 168 39.29 -3.46 -13.07
CA VAL A 168 39.31 -3.93 -14.47
C VAL A 168 40.42 -3.25 -15.26
N GLU A 169 40.66 -1.96 -15.05
CA GLU A 169 41.73 -1.24 -15.73
C GLU A 169 43.12 -1.70 -15.29
N LYS A 170 43.30 -1.98 -13.99
CA LYS A 170 44.53 -2.57 -13.46
C LYS A 170 44.77 -3.98 -14.02
N GLN A 171 43.74 -4.79 -14.17
CA GLN A 171 43.84 -6.09 -14.84
C GLN A 171 44.28 -5.96 -16.30
N LYS A 172 43.79 -4.97 -17.04
CA LYS A 172 44.26 -4.71 -18.41
C LYS A 172 45.73 -4.28 -18.45
N GLN A 173 46.13 -3.38 -17.54
CA GLN A 173 47.52 -2.93 -17.41
C GLN A 173 48.45 -4.11 -17.11
N TRP A 174 48.05 -4.99 -16.19
CA TRP A 174 48.77 -6.22 -15.88
C TRP A 174 48.91 -7.14 -17.11
N LYS A 175 47.81 -7.44 -17.81
CA LYS A 175 47.85 -8.28 -19.02
C LYS A 175 48.73 -7.68 -20.13
N ALA A 176 48.76 -6.36 -20.25
CA ALA A 176 49.63 -5.67 -21.21
C ALA A 176 51.12 -5.77 -20.80
N PHE A 177 51.42 -5.61 -19.51
CA PHE A 177 52.75 -5.81 -18.95
C PHE A 177 53.24 -7.25 -19.13
N GLU A 178 52.44 -8.25 -18.76
CA GLU A 178 52.78 -9.68 -18.90
C GLU A 178 53.07 -10.05 -20.37
N ARG A 179 52.25 -9.56 -21.31
CA ARG A 179 52.48 -9.76 -22.75
C ARG A 179 53.76 -9.12 -23.27
N LYS A 180 54.16 -7.98 -22.69
CA LYS A 180 55.36 -7.25 -23.08
C LYS A 180 56.61 -7.94 -22.52
N GLU A 181 56.60 -8.26 -21.23
CA GLU A 181 57.76 -8.83 -20.54
C GLU A 181 57.96 -10.31 -20.86
N SER A 182 56.91 -11.09 -21.17
CA SER A 182 57.07 -12.48 -21.65
C SER A 182 57.83 -12.59 -22.98
N LYS A 183 57.87 -11.50 -23.77
CA LYS A 183 58.61 -11.40 -25.03
C LYS A 183 59.95 -10.67 -24.89
N SER A 184 60.27 -10.17 -23.69
CA SER A 184 61.47 -9.38 -23.43
C SER A 184 62.64 -10.31 -23.09
N PRO A 185 63.73 -10.31 -23.87
CA PRO A 185 64.92 -11.10 -23.55
C PRO A 185 65.72 -10.56 -22.35
N HIS A 186 65.35 -9.38 -21.82
CA HIS A 186 66.03 -8.73 -20.69
C HIS A 186 65.27 -8.87 -19.35
N PHE A 187 64.04 -9.39 -19.34
CA PHE A 187 63.26 -9.56 -18.12
C PHE A 187 63.37 -10.99 -17.60
N PRO A 188 63.78 -11.22 -16.33
CA PRO A 188 63.89 -12.57 -15.79
C PRO A 188 62.52 -13.27 -15.73
N GLY A 189 62.38 -14.41 -16.42
CA GLY A 189 61.12 -15.16 -16.46
C GLY A 189 60.65 -15.67 -15.10
N GLU A 190 61.58 -15.97 -14.19
CA GLU A 190 61.29 -16.38 -12.81
C GLU A 190 60.60 -15.26 -12.01
N LYS A 191 61.06 -14.01 -12.20
CA LYS A 191 60.46 -12.82 -11.59
C LYS A 191 59.08 -12.52 -12.17
N LEU A 192 58.87 -12.79 -13.47
CA LEU A 192 57.55 -12.62 -14.10
C LEU A 192 56.54 -13.63 -13.54
N LYS A 193 56.99 -14.86 -13.28
CA LYS A 193 56.18 -15.91 -12.66
C LYS A 193 55.79 -15.55 -11.22
N GLU A 194 56.74 -15.09 -10.41
CA GLU A 194 56.48 -14.65 -9.03
C GLU A 194 55.44 -13.52 -8.97
N LEU A 195 55.57 -12.50 -9.83
CA LEU A 195 54.62 -11.39 -9.90
C LEU A 195 53.23 -11.84 -10.36
N LYS A 196 53.16 -12.86 -11.21
CA LYS A 196 51.89 -13.46 -11.65
C LYS A 196 51.20 -14.20 -10.51
N ASP A 197 51.94 -15.02 -9.77
CA ASP A 197 51.40 -15.76 -8.63
C ASP A 197 50.87 -14.78 -7.56
N GLN A 198 51.57 -13.67 -7.30
CA GLN A 198 51.09 -12.61 -6.41
C GLN A 198 49.83 -11.89 -6.92
N PHE A 199 49.75 -11.64 -8.23
CA PHE A 199 48.58 -11.00 -8.82
C PHE A 199 47.36 -11.92 -8.76
N ASP A 200 47.53 -13.20 -9.07
CA ASP A 200 46.44 -14.18 -9.05
C ASP A 200 45.89 -14.38 -7.63
N ASP A 201 46.74 -14.35 -6.59
CA ASP A 201 46.34 -14.40 -5.16
C ASP A 201 45.49 -13.18 -4.73
N ILE A 202 45.84 -11.98 -5.21
CA ILE A 202 45.09 -10.74 -4.90
C ILE A 202 43.72 -10.68 -5.61
N THR A 203 43.51 -11.51 -6.65
CA THR A 203 42.31 -11.45 -7.50
C THR A 203 41.32 -12.61 -7.32
N GLN A 204 41.57 -13.52 -6.37
CA GLN A 204 40.61 -14.55 -5.90
C GLN A 204 39.61 -13.99 -4.88
#